data_AF-A0A7J4TBG4-F1
#
_entry.id   AF-A0A7J4TBG4-F1
#
_cell.length_a   1.000
_cell.length_b   1.000
_cell.length_c   1.000
_cell.angle_alpha   90.00
_cell.angle_beta   90.00
_cell.angle_gamma   90.00
#
_symmetry.space_group_name_H-M   'P 1'
#
loop_
_entity.id
_entity.type
_entity.pdbx_description
1 polymer ?
#
loop_
_entity_poly.entity_id
_entity_poly.type
_entity_poly.pdbx_seq_one_letter_code
_entity_poly.pdbx_strand_id
1 'polypeptide(L)' 'MVSFKRKLYKRGSSWETTVPRPLLFALDEKKKYHVIFSYDEQNNKWFIKFEEQEGEHGHAF' A
#
# COMPACT_ATOMS: atom_id res chain seq x y z
N MET A 1 -11.43 8.69 14.89
CA MET A 1 -10.15 8.61 14.16
C MET A 1 -9.33 7.49 14.79
N VAL A 2 -8.93 6.48 14.03
CA VAL A 2 -8.11 5.36 14.52
C VAL A 2 -6.70 5.55 13.96
N SER A 3 -5.68 5.48 14.81
CA SER A 3 -4.28 5.63 14.41
C SER A 3 -3.42 4.50 15.00
N PHE A 4 -2.41 4.09 14.26
CA PHE A 4 -1.40 3.13 14.71
C PHE A 4 -0.03 3.56 14.21
N LYS A 5 0.99 3.33 15.04
CA LYS A 5 2.38 3.66 14.72
C LYS A 5 3.15 2.39 14.36
N ARG A 6 3.96 2.44 13.31
CA ARG A 6 4.93 1.39 12.97
C ARG A 6 6.33 1.96 12.99
N LYS A 7 7.30 1.09 13.30
CA LYS A 7 8.71 1.41 13.18
C LYS A 7 9.09 1.41 11.70
N LEU A 8 9.91 2.38 11.31
CA LEU A 8 10.60 2.35 10.03
C LEU A 8 11.90 1.58 10.22
N TYR A 9 12.17 0.67 9.30
CA TYR A 9 13.37 -0.14 9.27
C TYR A 9 14.21 0.31 8.08
N LYS A 10 15.52 0.32 8.27
CA LYS A 10 16.46 0.61 7.19
C LYS A 10 16.80 -0.71 6.50
N ARG A 11 16.67 -0.74 5.17
CA ARG A 11 17.06 -1.88 4.33
C ARG A 11 17.97 -1.36 3.22
N GLY A 12 19.27 -1.57 3.39
CA GLY A 12 20.28 -0.97 2.52
C GLY A 12 20.25 0.56 2.56
N SER A 13 20.08 1.19 1.40
CA SER A 13 19.90 2.63 1.25
C SER A 13 18.44 3.09 1.38
N SER A 14 17.49 2.15 1.53
CA SER A 14 16.05 2.44 1.55
C SER A 14 15.45 2.30 2.95
N TRP A 15 14.23 2.80 3.08
CA TRP A 15 13.39 2.64 4.27
C TRP A 15 12.18 1.79 3.93
N GLU A 16 11.80 0.92 4.85
CA GLU A 16 10.61 0.10 4.73
C GLU A 16 9.83 0.05 6.03
N THR A 17 8.52 -0.18 5.93
CA THR A 17 7.67 -0.50 7.06
C THR A 17 6.71 -1.61 6.67
N THR A 18 6.35 -2.45 7.64
CA THR A 18 5.33 -3.47 7.42
C THR A 18 3.97 -2.81 7.27
N VAL A 19 3.24 -3.14 6.20
CA VAL A 19 1.83 -2.75 6.04
C VAL A 19 1.01 -3.39 7.16
N PRO A 20 0.36 -2.62 8.03
CA PRO A 20 -0.41 -3.18 9.14
C PRO A 20 -1.57 -4.04 8.65
N ARG A 21 -1.65 -5.28 9.14
CA ARG A 21 -2.71 -6.23 8.77
C ARG A 21 -4.14 -5.65 8.85
N PRO A 22 -4.50 -4.81 9.84
CA PRO A 22 -5.84 -4.21 9.87
C PRO A 22 -6.20 -3.37 8.63
N LEU A 23 -5.21 -2.79 7.94
CA LEU A 23 -5.46 -2.08 6.67
C LEU A 23 -5.87 -3.01 5.53
N LEU A 24 -5.50 -4.29 5.63
CA LEU A 24 -5.77 -5.30 4.61
C LEU A 24 -7.11 -6.00 4.82
N PHE A 25 -7.77 -5.84 5.97
CA PHE A 25 -9.04 -6.51 6.29
C PHE A 25 -10.20 -6.14 5.35
N ALA A 26 -10.09 -5.01 4.64
CA ALA A 26 -11.07 -4.59 3.64
C ALA A 26 -10.75 -5.08 2.21
N LEU A 27 -9.59 -5.71 2.00
CA LEU A 27 -9.14 -6.18 0.69
C LEU A 27 -9.47 -7.67 0.50
N ASP A 28 -9.59 -8.10 -0.76
CA ASP A 28 -9.76 -9.52 -1.09
C ASP A 28 -8.39 -10.21 -1.06
N GLU A 29 -8.19 -11.14 -0.11
CA GLU A 29 -6.92 -11.87 0.07
C GLU A 29 -6.49 -12.69 -1.16
N LYS A 30 -7.40 -12.95 -2.11
CA LYS A 30 -7.10 -13.71 -3.34
C LYS A 30 -6.49 -12.83 -4.44
N LYS A 31 -6.49 -11.52 -4.27
CA LYS A 31 -6.07 -10.57 -5.29
C LYS A 31 -4.71 -9.95 -4.96
N LYS A 32 -4.04 -9.45 -5.99
CA LYS A 32 -2.78 -8.71 -5.83
C LYS A 32 -3.09 -7.22 -5.83
N TYR A 33 -2.32 -6.45 -5.07
CA TYR A 33 -2.52 -5.01 -4.93
C TYR A 33 -1.18 -4.28 -4.95
N HIS A 34 -1.18 -3.08 -5.54
CA HIS A 34 -0.14 -2.07 -5.34
C HIS A 34 -0.49 -1.18 -4.15
N VAL A 35 0.54 -0.70 -3.45
CA VAL A 35 0.41 0.33 -2.42
C VAL A 35 0.85 1.65 -3.03
N ILE A 36 -0.08 2.59 -3.16
CA ILE A 36 0.15 3.90 -3.75
C ILE A 36 0.31 4.92 -2.62
N PHE A 37 1.43 5.65 -2.64
CA PHE A 37 1.71 6.76 -1.73
C PHE A 37 1.49 8.06 -2.50
N SER A 38 0.47 8.83 -2.13
CA SER A 38 0.16 10.11 -2.76
C SER A 38 0.41 11.24 -1.78
N TYR A 39 1.12 12.27 -2.22
CA TYR A 39 1.32 13.48 -1.44
C TYR A 39 0.31 14.54 -1.87
N ASP A 40 -0.42 15.07 -0.90
CA ASP A 40 -1.29 16.23 -1.06
C ASP A 40 -0.53 17.46 -0.55
N GLU A 41 -0.03 18.25 -1.51
CA GLU A 41 0.73 19.47 -1.25
C GLU A 41 -0.09 20.53 -0.52
N GLN A 42 -1.40 20.62 -0.80
CA GLN A 42 -2.26 21.66 -0.24
C GLN A 42 -2.42 21.48 1.27
N ASN A 43 -2.53 20.23 1.70
CA ASN A 43 -2.72 19.90 3.11
C ASN A 43 -1.42 19.42 3.79
N ASN A 44 -0.31 19.34 3.07
CA ASN A 44 0.97 18.77 3.52
C ASN A 44 0.78 17.40 4.18
N LYS A 45 0.10 16.48 3.47
CA LYS A 45 -0.27 15.16 3.97
C LYS A 45 0.06 14.07 2.98
N TRP A 46 0.50 12.94 3.50
CA TRP A 46 0.61 11.70 2.73
C TRP A 46 -0.64 10.84 2.91
N PHE A 47 -1.12 10.30 1.79
CA PHE A 47 -2.20 9.33 1.72
C PHE A 47 -1.66 8.00 1.20
N ILE A 48 -2.20 6.92 1.72
CA ILE A 48 -1.90 5.57 1.27
C ILE A 48 -3.18 4.98 0.70
N LYS A 49 -3.09 4.40 -0.50
CA LYS A 49 -4.19 3.69 -1.17
C LYS A 49 -3.73 2.30 -1.59
N PHE A 50 -4.68 1.37 -1.66
CA PHE A 50 -4.46 0.06 -2.26
C PHE A 50 -5.17 0.03 -3.61
N GLU A 51 -4.43 -0.30 -4.66
CA GLU A 51 -4.95 -0.41 -6.02
C GLU A 51 -4.84 -1.86 -6.45
N GLU A 52 -5.93 -2.47 -6.88
CA GLU A 52 -5.93 -3.85 -7.37
C GLU A 52 -5.05 -3.94 -8.61
N GLN A 53 -4.15 -4.91 -8.62
CA GLN A 53 -3.39 -5.23 -9.83
C GLN A 53 -4.35 -5.95 -10.76
N GLU A 54 -4.77 -5.30 -11.85
CA GLU A 54 -5.50 -5.97 -12.93
C GLU A 54 -4.68 -7.19 -13.35
N GLY A 55 -5.30 -8.37 -13.25
CA GLY A 55 -4.67 -9.59 -13.75
C GLY A 55 -4.42 -9.41 -15.24
N GLU A 56 -3.21 -9.76 -15.70
CA GLU A 56 -2.98 -10.10 -17.10
C GLU A 56 -3.93 -11.26 -17.47
N HIS A 57 -5.17 -10.95 -17.83
CA HIS A 57 -6.03 -11.86 -18.56
C HIS A 57 -5.60 -11.83 -20.03
N GLY A 58 -4.58 -12.64 -20.32
CA GLY A 58 -4.43 -13.43 -21.54
C GLY A 58 -4.38 -12.67 -22.87
N HIS A 59 -3.15 -12.43 -23.35
CA HIS A 59 -2.88 -12.75 -24.76
C HIS A 59 -2.55 -14.24 -24.83
N ALA A 60 -3.60 -15.06 -24.96
CA ALA A 60 -3.48 -16.40 -25.50
C ALA A 60 -3.63 -16.30 -27.02
N PHE A 61 -2.63 -16.89 -27.71
CA PHE A 61 -2.43 -17.04 -29.15
C PHE A 61 -1.89 -15.81 -29.89
#